data_AF-A0A975FQR0-F1
#
_entry.id   AF-A0A975FQR0-F1
#
_cell.length_a   1.000
_cell.length_b   1.000
_cell.length_c   1.000
_cell.angle_alpha   90.00
_cell.angle_beta   90.00
_cell.angle_gamma   90.00
#
_symmetry.space_group_name_H-M   'P 1'
#
loop_
_entity.id
_entity.type
_entity.pdbx_description
1 polymer ?
#
loop_
_entity_poly.entity_id
_entity_poly.type
_entity_poly.pdbx_seq_one_letter_code
_entity_poly.pdbx_strand_id
1 'polypeptide(L)' 'MHNIIISDTSCLIALSKINKLDLLNNLYDDVLVTIDVYQEFGAPLPKWIVITEVKNKQK' A
#
# COMPACT_ATOMS: atom_id res chain seq x y z
N MET A 1 15.75 -9.55 2.32
CA MET A 1 14.36 -9.19 2.64
C MET A 1 14.11 -7.78 2.19
N HIS A 2 13.15 -7.60 1.30
CA HIS A 2 12.81 -6.29 0.74
C HIS A 2 11.44 -5.88 1.27
N ASN A 3 11.42 -4.77 2.01
CA ASN A 3 10.21 -4.22 2.60
C ASN A 3 9.92 -2.90 1.89
N ILE A 4 8.66 -2.66 1.54
CA ILE A 4 8.23 -1.43 0.89
C ILE A 4 7.12 -0.75 1.67
N ILE A 5 7.21 0.57 1.75
CA ILE A 5 6.14 1.43 2.25
C ILE A 5 5.58 2.22 1.07
N ILE A 6 4.29 2.04 0.80
CA ILE A 6 3.55 2.77 -0.22
C ILE A 6 2.88 3.96 0.48
N SER A 7 3.47 5.14 0.26
CA SER A 7 3.01 6.40 0.87
C SER A 7 2.08 7.22 -0.03
N ASP A 8 1.89 6.78 -1.28
CA ASP A 8 1.04 7.48 -2.25
C ASP A 8 0.01 6.51 -2.87
N THR A 9 -1.23 6.97 -2.97
CA THR A 9 -2.37 6.17 -3.40
C THR A 9 -2.35 5.85 -4.89
N SER A 10 -1.68 6.66 -5.72
CA SER A 10 -1.63 6.47 -7.17
C SER A 10 -1.01 5.13 -7.57
N CYS A 11 -0.03 4.63 -6.80
CA CYS A 11 0.60 3.33 -7.02
C CYS A 11 -0.43 2.18 -6.89
N LEU A 12 -1.21 2.20 -5.81
CA LEU A 12 -2.26 1.20 -5.57
C LEU A 12 -3.37 1.29 -6.63
N ILE A 13 -3.78 2.51 -7.01
CA ILE A 13 -4.78 2.74 -8.06
C ILE A 13 -4.30 2.17 -9.39
N ALA A 14 -3.06 2.45 -9.80
CA ALA A 14 -2.51 1.98 -11.06
C ALA A 14 -2.47 0.45 -11.12
N LEU A 15 -1.95 -0.20 -10.08
CA LEU A 15 -1.87 -1.67 -10.01
C LEU A 15 -3.25 -2.32 -9.91
N SER A 16 -4.19 -1.72 -9.17
CA SER A 16 -5.56 -2.20 -9.07
C SER A 16 -6.28 -2.16 -10.43
N LYS A 17 -6.12 -1.07 -11.19
CA LYS A 17 -6.73 -0.91 -12.52
C LYS A 17 -6.29 -1.96 -13.53
N ILE A 18 -5.06 -2.47 -13.41
CA ILE A 18 -4.54 -3.54 -14.28
C ILE A 18 -4.61 -4.93 -13.62
N ASN A 19 -5.23 -5.04 -12.44
CA ASN A 19 -5.35 -6.26 -11.66
C ASN A 19 -3.99 -6.93 -11.37
N LYS A 20 -3.00 -6.13 -10.95
CA LYS A 20 -1.61 -6.55 -10.64
C LYS A 20 -1.15 -6.18 -9.23
N LEU A 21 -2.06 -6.09 -8.27
CA LEU A 21 -1.68 -5.90 -6.86
C LEU A 21 -0.86 -7.07 -6.32
N ASP A 22 -1.06 -8.28 -6.84
CA ASP A 22 -0.28 -9.49 -6.50
C ASP A 22 1.22 -9.34 -6.77
N LEU A 23 1.60 -8.48 -7.72
CA LEU A 23 3.01 -8.20 -8.01
C LEU A 23 3.76 -7.70 -6.77
N LEU A 24 3.12 -6.89 -5.94
CA LEU A 24 3.73 -6.38 -4.71
C LEU A 24 4.05 -7.53 -3.74
N ASN A 25 3.14 -8.48 -3.58
CA ASN A 25 3.33 -9.66 -2.73
C ASN A 25 4.39 -10.65 -3.29
N ASN A 26 4.62 -10.64 -4.61
CA ASN A 26 5.64 -11.48 -5.23
C ASN A 26 7.05 -10.87 -5.16
N LEU A 27 7.16 -9.54 -5.06
CA LEU A 27 8.43 -8.81 -5.08
C LEU A 27 8.93 -8.44 -3.69
N TYR A 28 8.01 -8.22 -2.74
CA TYR A 28 8.31 -7.74 -1.40
C TYR A 28 7.77 -8.72 -0.37
N ASP A 29 8.56 -8.92 0.69
CA ASP A 29 8.17 -9.77 1.81
C ASP A 29 7.08 -9.08 2.64
N ASP A 30 7.24 -7.77 2.85
CA ASP A 30 6.31 -6.92 3.58
C ASP A 30 5.89 -5.71 2.74
N VAL A 31 4.57 -5.52 2.60
CA VAL A 31 3.97 -4.37 1.91
C VAL A 31 3.16 -3.57 2.92
N LEU A 32 3.60 -2.35 3.17
CA LEU A 32 3.00 -1.44 4.14
C LEU A 32 2.31 -0.29 3.41
N VAL A 33 1.15 0.12 3.90
CA VAL A 33 0.41 1.33 3.46
C VAL A 33 0.07 2.18 4.66
N THR A 34 0.03 3.49 4.50
CA THR A 34 -0.40 4.38 5.57
C THR A 34 -1.91 4.37 5.72
N ILE A 35 -2.42 4.72 6.90
CA ILE A 35 -3.87 4.84 7.11
C ILE A 35 -4.51 5.90 6.19
N ASP A 36 -3.80 7.00 5.93
CA ASP A 36 -4.27 8.07 5.04
C ASP A 36 -4.41 7.54 3.60
N VAL A 37 -3.42 6.77 3.10
CA VAL A 37 -3.45 6.12 1.78
C VAL A 37 -4.56 5.09 1.69
N TYR A 38 -4.76 4.27 2.73
CA TYR A 38 -5.85 3.30 2.77
C TYR A 38 -7.22 3.99 2.66
N GLN A 39 -7.39 5.11 3.36
CA GLN A 39 -8.63 5.90 3.30
C GLN A 39 -8.82 6.57 1.93
N GLU A 40 -7.77 7.13 1.35
CA GLU A 40 -7.81 7.76 0.01
C GLU A 40 -8.10 6.73 -1.09
N PHE A 41 -7.56 5.52 -0.98
CA PHE A 41 -7.78 4.44 -1.94
C PHE A 41 -9.26 4.05 -2.04
N GLY A 42 -10.01 4.13 -0.93
CA GLY A 42 -11.47 3.97 -0.91
C GLY A 42 -12.00 2.58 -1.30
N ALA A 43 -11.12 1.58 -1.41
CA ALA A 43 -11.45 0.22 -1.81
C ALA A 43 -10.74 -0.81 -0.91
N PRO A 44 -11.27 -2.05 -0.81
CA PRO A 44 -10.65 -3.08 0.01
C PRO A 44 -9.26 -3.43 -0.53
N LEU A 45 -8.28 -3.45 0.37
CA LEU A 45 -6.93 -3.96 0.09
C LEU A 45 -6.83 -5.45 0.44
N PRO A 46 -5.95 -6.20 -0.25
CA PRO A 46 -5.64 -7.57 0.12
C PRO A 46 -5.10 -7.70 1.55
N LYS A 47 -5.39 -8.82 2.21
CA LYS A 47 -5.02 -9.08 3.63
C LYS A 47 -3.52 -9.09 3.92
N TRP A 48 -2.68 -9.29 2.90
CA TRP A 48 -1.22 -9.29 3.03
C TRP A 48 -0.64 -7.87 3.07
N ILE A 49 -1.43 -6.83 2.75
CA ILE A 49 -1.03 -5.44 2.93
C ILE A 49 -1.27 -5.02 4.37
N VAL A 50 -0.22 -4.55 5.03
CA VAL A 50 -0.28 -4.08 6.41
C VAL A 50 -0.54 -2.57 6.45
N ILE A 51 -1.61 -2.17 7.12
CA ILE A 51 -1.93 -0.75 7.33
C ILE A 51 -1.17 -0.26 8.57
N THR A 52 -0.38 0.81 8.42
CA THR A 52 0.41 1.41 9.49
C THR A 52 0.03 2.87 9.72
N GLU A 53 0.11 3.30 10.98
CA GLU A 53 -0.01 4.71 11.35
C GLU A 53 1.34 5.41 11.22
N VAL A 54 1.36 6.60 10.62
CA VAL A 54 2.57 7.42 10.51
C VAL A 54 2.71 8.29 11.76
N LYS A 55 3.81 8.10 12.50
CA LYS A 55 4.05 8.81 13.77
C LYS A 55 4.51 10.27 13.59
N ASN A 56 5.03 10.61 12.42
CA ASN A 56 5.54 11.95 12.12
C ASN A 56 4.91 12.45 10.82
N LYS A 57 3.94 13.35 10.94
CA LYS A 57 3.38 14.10 9.82
C LYS A 57 4.00 15.50 9.89
N GLN A 58 5.09 15.73 9.14
CA GLN A 58 5.59 17.10 8.99
C GLN A 58 4.62 17.87 8.10
N LYS A 59 4.07 18.96 8.66
CA LYS A 59 3.10 19.84 8.04
C LYS A 59 3.79 21.00 7.35
#